data_AF-A0A317KAI4-F1
#
_entry.id   AF-A0A317KAI4-F1
#
_cell.length_a   1.000
_cell.length_b   1.000
_cell.length_c   1.000
_cell.angle_alpha   90.00
_cell.angle_beta   90.00
_cell.angle_gamma   90.00
#
_symmetry.space_group_name_H-M   'P 1'
#
loop_
_entity.id
_entity.type
_entity.pdbx_description
1 polymer ?
#
loop_
_entity_poly.entity_id
_entity_poly.type
_entity_poly.pdbx_seq_one_letter_code
_entity_poly.pdbx_strand_id
1 'polypeptide(L)'
;MTQIARRRILAGVAAGLLTASLGVAGTAGAATAATGKSIRLCTLRPLAYPADSYRASADAIDPTGRYIAGSGLRTTGGVNQPLLLIWDGGRLTTIESSIADTVVDVNSSGVVVGNGWENSIGRPWRYHAGRVEFLPVVPSDGIWVTGINGAGDIVGYGASPMTSESFPLRWPAARPGTVEVLDAPSTGQTDGITEDGTIVGTAGSFTTPTGWVRTPAGEVRELTVPGARSARVLGAGGRYAIGWVDLGGPNTVNVRWDHTSGASVGLDPRFDWLTDVNRHGVVVGSNRISRGTSSVVLPGGGTGVSVGANAISDNGIVVGFQRGTRISPVRWTGC
;
A
#
# COMPACT_ATOMS: atom_id res chain seq x y z
N MET A 1 -5.21 -33.45 -47.84
CA MET A 1 -4.19 -33.70 -46.80
C MET A 1 -4.75 -33.15 -45.48
N THR A 2 -5.56 -33.90 -44.73
CA THR A 2 -5.19 -34.76 -43.56
C THR A 2 -4.34 -33.99 -42.53
N GLN A 3 -4.73 -33.77 -41.27
CA GLN A 3 -5.49 -34.60 -40.33
C GLN A 3 -6.23 -33.75 -39.27
N ILE A 4 -7.46 -34.17 -38.96
CA ILE A 4 -8.23 -33.81 -37.77
C ILE A 4 -7.78 -34.74 -36.64
N ALA A 5 -7.30 -34.20 -35.52
CA ALA A 5 -7.01 -34.95 -34.30
C ALA A 5 -8.05 -34.64 -33.22
N ARG A 6 -9.09 -35.47 -33.18
CA ARG A 6 -9.97 -35.65 -32.01
C ARG A 6 -9.18 -36.35 -30.91
N ARG A 7 -9.22 -35.85 -29.67
CA ARG A 7 -8.96 -36.68 -28.49
C ARG A 7 -10.16 -36.72 -27.56
N ARG A 8 -10.47 -37.96 -27.17
CA ARG A 8 -11.61 -38.44 -26.41
C ARG A 8 -11.37 -38.26 -24.91
N ILE A 9 -12.47 -37.91 -24.25
CA ILE A 9 -12.98 -38.29 -22.93
C ILE A 9 -12.19 -39.38 -22.19
N LEU A 10 -11.89 -39.13 -20.91
CA LEU A 10 -11.93 -40.13 -19.85
C LEU A 10 -12.60 -39.50 -18.61
N ALA A 11 -13.85 -39.88 -18.37
CA ALA A 11 -14.55 -39.66 -17.12
C ALA A 11 -14.11 -40.75 -16.13
N GLY A 12 -13.43 -40.35 -15.05
CA GLY A 12 -13.10 -41.22 -13.93
C GLY A 12 -14.11 -41.02 -12.81
N VAL A 13 -14.99 -42.00 -12.61
CA VAL A 13 -15.86 -42.10 -11.43
C VAL A 13 -15.03 -42.69 -10.30
N ALA A 14 -14.70 -41.87 -9.30
CA ALA A 14 -14.10 -42.35 -8.05
C ALA A 14 -15.22 -42.52 -7.01
N ALA A 15 -15.64 -43.77 -6.80
CA ALA A 15 -16.43 -44.17 -5.64
C ALA A 15 -15.52 -44.24 -4.42
N GLY A 16 -15.63 -43.27 -3.51
CA GLY A 16 -14.93 -43.23 -2.24
C GLY A 16 -15.80 -43.80 -1.12
N LEU A 17 -15.33 -44.90 -0.53
CA LEU A 17 -15.91 -45.61 0.61
C LEU A 17 -16.08 -44.72 1.86
N LEU A 18 -17.26 -44.82 2.48
CA LEU A 18 -17.55 -44.36 3.83
C LEU A 18 -16.82 -45.27 4.84
N THR A 19 -15.69 -44.80 5.36
CA THR A 19 -15.08 -45.37 6.58
C THR A 19 -15.57 -44.61 7.79
N ALA A 20 -16.42 -45.25 8.59
CA ALA A 20 -16.80 -44.81 9.91
C ALA A 20 -15.64 -45.09 10.89
N SER A 21 -14.96 -44.04 11.35
CA SER A 21 -14.00 -44.13 12.44
C SER A 21 -14.70 -43.90 13.79
N LEU A 22 -14.65 -44.96 14.60
CA LEU A 22 -15.07 -45.01 16.00
C LEU A 22 -14.30 -43.99 16.86
N GLY A 23 -15.06 -43.36 17.76
CA GLY A 23 -14.57 -42.36 18.70
C GLY A 23 -13.49 -42.88 19.63
N VAL A 24 -12.40 -42.13 19.72
CA VAL A 24 -11.42 -42.22 20.80
C VAL A 24 -11.84 -41.21 21.85
N ALA A 25 -12.15 -41.68 23.06
CA ALA A 25 -12.36 -40.84 24.24
C ALA A 25 -11.05 -40.09 24.55
N GLY A 26 -11.00 -38.81 24.18
CA GLY A 26 -9.90 -37.93 24.51
C GLY A 26 -9.89 -37.62 26.00
N THR A 27 -8.84 -38.04 26.70
CA THR A 27 -8.48 -37.54 28.03
C THR A 27 -8.40 -36.01 28.00
N ALA A 28 -9.08 -35.35 28.93
CA ALA A 28 -9.01 -33.90 29.11
C ALA A 28 -7.55 -33.48 29.36
N GLY A 29 -6.89 -33.03 28.29
CA GLY A 29 -5.56 -32.45 28.37
C GLY A 29 -5.62 -31.20 29.23
N ALA A 30 -4.78 -31.16 30.27
CA ALA A 30 -4.60 -29.98 31.09
C ALA A 30 -4.34 -28.78 30.18
N ALA A 31 -5.20 -27.76 30.25
CA ALA A 31 -5.01 -26.51 29.54
C ALA A 31 -3.69 -25.89 30.01
N THR A 32 -2.62 -26.08 29.24
CA THR A 32 -1.39 -25.31 29.39
C THR A 32 -1.78 -23.86 29.23
N ALA A 33 -1.83 -23.12 30.35
CA ALA A 33 -1.98 -21.69 30.36
C ALA A 33 -0.93 -21.12 29.40
N ALA A 34 -1.40 -20.61 28.26
CA ALA A 34 -0.54 -19.94 27.30
C ALA A 34 0.22 -18.86 28.07
N THR A 35 1.54 -19.02 28.20
CA THR A 35 2.41 -18.04 28.84
C THR A 35 2.07 -16.68 28.24
N GLY A 36 1.42 -15.84 29.04
CA GLY A 36 0.87 -14.57 28.59
C GLY A 36 1.99 -13.76 27.98
N LYS A 37 2.03 -13.68 26.65
CA LYS A 37 2.94 -12.81 25.93
C LYS A 37 2.60 -11.41 26.40
N SER A 38 3.48 -10.80 27.20
CA SER A 38 3.31 -9.42 27.65
C SER A 38 3.00 -8.56 26.43
N ILE A 39 1.84 -7.90 26.42
CA ILE A 39 1.49 -6.95 25.37
C ILE A 39 2.57 -5.87 25.39
N ARG A 40 3.50 -5.92 24.44
CA ARG A 40 4.47 -4.86 24.28
C ARG A 40 3.72 -3.68 23.70
N LEU A 41 3.71 -2.58 24.44
CA LEU A 41 3.18 -1.33 23.93
C LEU A 41 4.15 -0.79 22.89
N CYS A 42 3.63 -0.39 21.74
CA CYS A 42 4.39 0.34 20.72
C CYS A 42 5.16 1.49 21.37
N THR A 43 6.40 1.72 20.95
CA THR A 43 7.21 2.85 21.43
C THR A 43 7.34 3.89 20.31
N LEU A 44 6.80 5.09 20.55
CA LEU A 44 6.98 6.26 19.69
C LEU A 44 8.41 6.80 19.80
N ARG A 45 9.06 7.09 18.68
CA ARG A 45 10.34 7.79 18.61
C ARG A 45 10.30 8.89 17.55
N PRO A 46 10.70 10.13 17.87
CA PRO A 46 10.83 11.17 16.86
C PRO A 46 11.94 10.82 15.85
N LEU A 47 11.74 11.22 14.60
CA LEU A 47 12.76 11.19 13.56
C LEU A 47 13.44 12.57 13.47
N ALA A 48 14.71 12.62 13.10
CA ALA A 48 15.41 13.89 12.88
C ALA A 48 14.84 14.61 11.65
N TYR A 49 14.72 15.93 11.68
CA TYR A 49 14.32 16.76 10.54
C TYR A 49 14.92 18.17 10.69
N PRO A 50 14.99 18.98 9.62
CA PRO A 50 15.60 20.30 9.68
C PRO A 50 14.89 21.22 10.68
N ALA A 51 15.66 21.93 11.52
CA ALA A 51 15.12 22.73 12.61
C ALA A 51 14.29 23.95 12.13
N ASP A 52 14.55 24.41 10.91
CA ASP A 52 13.86 25.49 10.20
C ASP A 52 12.56 25.02 9.50
N SER A 53 12.26 23.72 9.50
CA SER A 53 11.02 23.19 8.94
C SER A 53 9.85 23.37 9.91
N TYR A 54 8.74 23.94 9.42
CA TYR A 54 7.49 24.06 10.19
C TYR A 54 6.58 22.83 10.04
N ARG A 55 6.84 21.99 9.02
CA ARG A 55 6.16 20.72 8.78
C ARG A 55 7.17 19.69 8.29
N ALA A 56 7.12 18.49 8.86
CA ALA A 56 7.83 17.32 8.35
C ALA A 56 7.04 16.05 8.67
N SER A 57 7.00 15.11 7.73
CA SER A 57 6.28 13.84 7.83
C SER A 57 7.19 12.70 7.37
N ALA A 58 6.96 11.49 7.89
CA ALA A 58 7.53 10.27 7.35
C ALA A 58 6.39 9.52 6.64
N ASP A 59 6.48 9.42 5.32
CA ASP A 59 5.35 9.06 4.46
C ASP A 59 5.47 7.61 3.97
N ALA A 60 6.69 7.12 3.76
CA ALA A 60 6.95 5.75 3.30
C ALA A 60 8.10 5.10 4.07
N ILE A 61 8.08 3.77 4.15
CA ILE A 61 9.15 2.95 4.74
C ILE A 61 9.32 1.67 3.93
N ASP A 62 10.57 1.27 3.69
CA ASP A 62 10.84 0.05 2.94
C ASP A 62 10.51 -1.20 3.78
N PRO A 63 10.32 -2.38 3.14
CA PRO A 63 10.00 -3.61 3.86
C PRO A 63 10.99 -3.99 4.97
N THR A 64 12.27 -3.62 4.85
CA THR A 64 13.30 -3.89 5.87
C THR A 64 13.30 -2.89 7.02
N GLY A 65 12.62 -1.76 6.86
CA GLY A 65 12.58 -0.66 7.82
C GLY A 65 13.86 0.16 7.93
N ARG A 66 14.77 0.03 6.96
CA ARG A 66 16.05 0.74 6.90
C ARG A 66 15.89 2.13 6.29
N TYR A 67 15.18 2.20 5.18
CA TYR A 67 14.92 3.41 4.41
C TYR A 67 13.54 3.94 4.77
N ILE A 68 13.50 5.19 5.20
CA ILE A 68 12.26 5.94 5.39
C ILE A 68 12.37 7.16 4.48
N ALA A 69 11.27 7.52 3.84
CA ALA A 69 11.17 8.74 3.04
C ALA A 69 9.96 9.56 3.48
N GLY A 70 10.04 10.87 3.31
CA GLY A 70 8.90 11.75 3.56
C GLY A 70 9.12 13.16 3.08
N SER A 71 8.11 14.00 3.29
CA SER A 71 8.09 15.39 2.86
C SER A 71 8.29 16.35 4.04
N GLY A 72 8.96 17.47 3.76
CA GLY A 72 9.10 18.61 4.65
C GLY A 72 8.72 19.93 3.96
N LEU A 73 8.34 20.91 4.76
CA LEU A 73 8.17 22.30 4.32
C LEU A 73 8.89 23.23 5.29
N ARG A 74 9.59 24.20 4.71
CA ARG A 74 10.11 25.38 5.41
C ARG A 74 9.73 26.66 4.67
N THR A 75 9.93 27.80 5.30
CA THR A 75 9.69 29.10 4.67
C THR A 75 11.02 29.82 4.46
N THR A 76 11.33 30.14 3.20
CA THR A 76 12.55 30.89 2.82
C THR A 76 12.11 32.13 2.06
N GLY A 77 12.39 33.33 2.59
CA GLY A 77 11.98 34.59 1.94
C GLY A 77 10.46 34.75 1.77
N GLY A 78 9.66 34.17 2.68
CA GLY A 78 8.19 34.18 2.59
C GLY A 78 7.59 33.17 1.63
N VAL A 79 8.41 32.33 0.98
CA VAL A 79 7.95 31.28 0.05
C VAL A 79 8.09 29.91 0.71
N ASN A 80 7.10 29.05 0.53
CA ASN A 80 7.18 27.66 0.97
C ASN A 80 8.18 26.90 0.09
N GLN A 81 9.16 26.29 0.73
CA GLN A 81 10.17 25.48 0.07
C GLN A 81 9.94 24.00 0.43
N PRO A 82 9.59 23.14 -0.55
CA PRO A 82 9.47 21.71 -0.34
C PRO A 82 10.84 21.04 -0.13
N LEU A 83 10.85 20.06 0.76
CA LEU A 83 12.01 19.25 1.11
C LEU A 83 11.65 17.77 0.95
N LEU A 84 12.52 17.03 0.27
CA LEU A 84 12.54 15.57 0.34
C LEU A 84 13.43 15.16 1.52
N LEU A 85 12.85 14.40 2.45
CA LEU A 85 13.52 13.87 3.63
C LEU A 85 13.77 12.37 3.44
N ILE A 86 15.02 11.95 3.60
CA ILE A 86 15.42 10.55 3.46
C ILE A 86 16.17 10.14 4.72
N TRP A 87 15.72 9.09 5.39
CA TRP A 87 16.45 8.47 6.49
C TRP A 87 16.98 7.11 6.06
N ASP A 88 18.30 6.94 6.06
CA ASP A 88 18.99 5.65 5.88
C ASP A 88 19.59 5.22 7.22
N GLY A 89 19.03 4.17 7.83
CA GLY A 89 19.48 3.69 9.13
C GLY A 89 19.34 4.75 10.24
N GLY A 90 18.38 5.67 10.09
CA GLY A 90 18.16 6.80 11.00
C GLY A 90 19.00 8.05 10.69
N ARG A 91 19.93 8.01 9.73
CA ARG A 91 20.68 9.18 9.28
C ARG A 91 19.85 9.97 8.27
N LEU A 92 19.52 11.22 8.60
CA LEU A 92 18.77 12.12 7.72
C LEU A 92 19.66 12.67 6.60
N THR A 93 19.12 12.69 5.38
CA THR A 93 19.54 13.52 4.25
C THR A 93 18.36 14.37 3.82
N THR A 94 18.58 15.67 3.65
CA THR A 94 17.58 16.63 3.21
C THR A 94 17.92 17.10 1.81
N ILE A 95 16.96 17.04 0.89
CA ILE A 95 17.14 17.43 -0.50
C ILE A 95 16.12 18.52 -0.80
N GLU A 96 16.62 19.66 -1.24
CA GLU A 96 15.79 20.71 -1.80
C GLU A 96 15.47 20.35 -3.24
N SER A 97 14.19 20.27 -3.58
CA SER A 97 13.76 19.93 -4.92
C SER A 97 12.43 20.60 -5.22
N SER A 98 12.40 21.43 -6.27
CA SER A 98 11.17 22.09 -6.72
C SER A 98 10.15 21.12 -7.34
N ILE A 99 10.55 19.88 -7.61
CA ILE A 99 9.69 18.87 -8.23
C ILE A 99 9.20 17.82 -7.23
N ALA A 100 9.86 17.66 -6.07
CA ALA A 100 9.47 16.68 -5.07
C ALA A 100 8.43 17.27 -4.11
N ASP A 101 7.15 17.19 -4.50
CA ASP A 101 6.03 17.66 -3.66
C ASP A 101 5.64 16.60 -2.61
N THR A 102 5.23 15.42 -3.08
CA THR A 102 4.76 14.33 -2.22
C THR A 102 5.60 13.08 -2.41
N VAL A 103 5.98 12.44 -1.30
CA VAL A 103 6.53 11.09 -1.29
C VAL A 103 5.39 10.09 -1.31
N VAL A 104 5.51 9.06 -2.15
CA VAL A 104 4.53 7.97 -2.24
C VAL A 104 5.08 6.70 -1.62
N ASP A 105 6.29 6.29 -2.01
CA ASP A 105 6.82 4.99 -1.60
C ASP A 105 8.36 4.93 -1.69
N VAL A 106 8.98 3.96 -1.01
CA VAL A 106 10.42 3.70 -1.02
C VAL A 106 10.72 2.20 -0.99
N ASN A 107 11.57 1.72 -1.90
CA ASN A 107 11.96 0.32 -1.94
C ASN A 107 13.20 0.00 -1.09
N SER A 108 13.52 -1.29 -0.99
CA SER A 108 14.65 -1.82 -0.20
C SER A 108 16.04 -1.41 -0.72
N SER A 109 16.13 -0.82 -1.90
CA SER A 109 17.36 -0.22 -2.45
C SER A 109 17.47 1.28 -2.17
N GLY A 110 16.50 1.88 -1.46
CA GLY A 110 16.46 3.31 -1.17
C GLY A 110 16.01 4.18 -2.35
N VAL A 111 15.38 3.58 -3.38
CA VAL A 111 14.75 4.34 -4.45
C VAL A 111 13.42 4.88 -3.93
N VAL A 112 13.25 6.20 -3.97
CA VAL A 112 12.01 6.87 -3.53
C VAL A 112 11.24 7.30 -4.76
N VAL A 113 9.93 7.14 -4.74
CA VAL A 113 9.03 7.65 -5.78
C VAL A 113 8.00 8.59 -5.20
N GLY A 114 7.52 9.51 -6.03
CA GLY A 114 6.53 10.46 -5.59
C GLY A 114 5.89 11.25 -6.73
N ASN A 115 5.00 12.15 -6.35
CA ASN A 115 4.27 13.00 -7.28
C ASN A 115 4.70 14.46 -7.09
N GLY A 116 4.72 15.19 -8.20
CA GLY A 116 5.04 16.60 -8.30
C GLY A 116 4.23 17.27 -9.40
N TRP A 117 4.61 18.51 -9.73
CA TRP A 117 3.89 19.33 -10.71
C TRP A 117 4.85 19.98 -11.69
N GLU A 118 4.48 19.98 -12.97
CA GLU A 118 5.15 20.76 -14.01
C GLU A 118 4.08 21.37 -14.91
N ASN A 119 4.10 22.70 -15.07
CA ASN A 119 3.07 23.44 -15.83
C ASN A 119 1.64 23.09 -15.39
N SER A 120 1.43 22.94 -14.07
CA SER A 120 0.15 22.55 -13.45
C SER A 120 -0.37 21.16 -13.82
N ILE A 121 0.48 20.31 -14.42
CA ILE A 121 0.18 18.92 -14.74
C ILE A 121 0.89 18.02 -13.73
N GLY A 122 0.18 17.03 -13.21
CA GLY A 122 0.75 16.02 -12.31
C GLY A 122 1.87 15.24 -13.01
N ARG A 123 3.05 15.22 -12.38
CA ARG A 123 4.25 14.56 -12.91
C ARG A 123 4.84 13.63 -11.87
N PRO A 124 5.02 12.34 -12.20
CA PRO A 124 5.72 11.42 -11.31
C PRO A 124 7.23 11.65 -11.36
N TRP A 125 7.89 11.47 -10.23
CA TRP A 125 9.34 11.58 -10.11
C TRP A 125 9.91 10.38 -9.35
N ARG A 126 11.21 10.13 -9.54
CA ARG A 126 12.00 9.21 -8.73
C ARG A 126 13.23 9.90 -8.17
N TYR A 127 13.61 9.51 -6.96
CA TYR A 127 14.92 9.78 -6.40
C TYR A 127 15.75 8.50 -6.42
N HIS A 128 16.93 8.58 -7.03
CA HIS A 128 17.90 7.49 -7.07
C HIS A 128 19.31 8.08 -7.20
N ALA A 129 20.27 7.48 -6.49
CA ALA A 129 21.68 7.86 -6.56
C ALA A 129 21.92 9.38 -6.36
N GLY A 130 21.23 10.01 -5.41
CA GLY A 130 21.42 11.42 -5.09
C GLY A 130 20.69 12.41 -6.00
N ARG A 131 19.88 11.94 -6.95
CA ARG A 131 19.20 12.79 -7.93
C ARG A 131 17.71 12.57 -7.91
N VAL A 132 16.95 13.66 -8.00
CA VAL A 132 15.50 13.64 -8.24
C VAL A 132 15.27 13.94 -9.72
N GLU A 133 14.54 13.07 -10.41
CA GLU A 133 14.24 13.23 -11.83
C GLU A 133 12.80 12.81 -12.14
N PHE A 134 12.19 13.45 -13.14
CA PHE A 134 10.87 13.04 -13.63
C PHE A 134 10.95 11.67 -14.33
N LEU A 135 9.90 10.87 -14.17
CA LEU A 135 9.73 9.65 -14.95
C LEU A 135 9.21 9.98 -16.36
N PRO A 136 9.46 9.11 -17.36
CA PRO A 136 8.85 9.27 -18.68
C PRO A 136 7.33 9.25 -18.59
N VAL A 137 6.67 10.05 -19.43
CA VAL A 137 5.22 10.22 -19.44
C VAL A 137 4.64 9.87 -20.81
N VAL A 138 3.39 9.43 -20.82
CA VAL A 138 2.55 9.36 -22.03
C VAL A 138 1.64 10.61 -22.11
N PRO A 139 1.04 10.93 -23.28
CA PRO A 139 0.05 12.00 -23.36
C PRO A 139 -1.09 11.80 -22.35
N SER A 140 -1.29 12.78 -21.46
CA SER A 140 -2.22 12.69 -20.34
C SER A 140 -2.51 14.07 -19.73
N ASP A 141 -3.67 14.23 -19.07
CA ASP A 141 -3.99 15.40 -18.24
C ASP A 141 -3.31 15.38 -16.87
N GLY A 142 -2.64 14.28 -16.53
CA GLY A 142 -1.89 14.13 -15.29
C GLY A 142 -1.53 12.67 -15.06
N ILE A 143 -0.34 12.44 -14.51
CA ILE A 143 0.14 11.11 -14.18
C ILE A 143 0.60 11.08 -12.74
N TRP A 144 0.23 10.02 -12.04
CA TRP A 144 0.55 9.82 -10.63
C TRP A 144 1.10 8.43 -10.39
N VAL A 145 2.17 8.32 -9.61
CA VAL A 145 2.68 7.04 -9.08
C VAL A 145 1.97 6.69 -7.78
N THR A 146 1.86 5.40 -7.52
CA THR A 146 1.15 4.82 -6.36
C THR A 146 1.96 3.76 -5.61
N GLY A 147 3.08 3.29 -6.15
CA GLY A 147 3.99 2.40 -5.43
C GLY A 147 5.21 1.97 -6.23
N ILE A 148 6.18 1.38 -5.54
CA ILE A 148 7.41 0.78 -6.10
C ILE A 148 7.72 -0.54 -5.38
N ASN A 149 8.10 -1.58 -6.12
CA ASN A 149 8.54 -2.84 -5.49
C ASN A 149 10.07 -2.93 -5.28
N GLY A 150 10.54 -4.00 -4.63
CA GLY A 150 11.97 -4.26 -4.43
C GLY A 150 12.78 -4.45 -5.70
N ALA A 151 12.16 -4.84 -6.82
CA ALA A 151 12.82 -4.88 -8.13
C ALA A 151 13.00 -3.49 -8.77
N GLY A 152 12.32 -2.46 -8.24
CA GLY A 152 12.32 -1.10 -8.75
C GLY A 152 11.24 -0.83 -9.81
N ASP A 153 10.31 -1.76 -10.02
CA ASP A 153 9.15 -1.51 -10.88
C ASP A 153 8.22 -0.52 -10.17
N ILE A 154 7.85 0.54 -10.88
CA ILE A 154 6.96 1.58 -10.37
C ILE A 154 5.60 1.42 -11.04
N VAL A 155 4.52 1.64 -10.29
CA VAL A 155 3.15 1.65 -10.83
C VAL A 155 2.45 2.96 -10.53
N GLY A 156 1.45 3.27 -11.34
CA GLY A 156 0.69 4.49 -11.26
C GLY A 156 -0.48 4.49 -12.23
N TYR A 157 -1.06 5.66 -12.45
CA TYR A 157 -2.11 5.84 -13.42
C TYR A 157 -1.98 7.20 -14.11
N GLY A 158 -2.51 7.30 -15.32
CA GLY A 158 -2.71 8.55 -16.03
C GLY A 158 -4.19 8.82 -16.26
N ALA A 159 -4.52 10.05 -16.63
CA ALA A 159 -5.87 10.43 -17.08
C ALA A 159 -5.88 10.76 -18.58
N SER A 160 -6.84 10.20 -19.32
CA SER A 160 -7.01 10.45 -20.75
C SER A 160 -7.42 11.91 -21.00
N PRO A 161 -6.73 12.66 -21.88
CA PRO A 161 -7.09 14.05 -22.16
C PRO A 161 -8.42 14.20 -22.93
N MET A 162 -8.93 13.11 -23.50
CA MET A 162 -10.17 13.12 -24.29
C MET A 162 -11.39 12.71 -23.47
N THR A 163 -11.22 11.77 -22.55
CA THR A 163 -12.33 11.15 -21.81
C THR A 163 -12.26 11.41 -20.31
N SER A 164 -11.14 11.94 -19.81
CA SER A 164 -10.81 12.05 -18.38
C SER A 164 -10.83 10.72 -17.63
N GLU A 165 -10.90 9.59 -18.34
CA GLU A 165 -10.84 8.26 -17.76
C GLU A 165 -9.42 7.91 -17.35
N SER A 166 -9.30 7.24 -16.20
CA SER A 166 -7.99 6.75 -15.73
C SER A 166 -7.54 5.52 -16.52
N PHE A 167 -6.23 5.38 -16.70
CA PHE A 167 -5.61 4.17 -17.22
C PHE A 167 -4.37 3.81 -16.41
N PRO A 168 -4.13 2.51 -16.12
CA PRO A 168 -3.04 2.08 -15.28
C PRO A 168 -1.72 2.05 -16.05
N LEU A 169 -0.64 2.39 -15.34
CA LEU A 169 0.71 2.57 -15.87
C LEU A 169 1.72 1.74 -15.09
N ARG A 170 2.79 1.33 -15.79
CA ARG A 170 3.99 0.74 -15.20
C ARG A 170 5.25 1.37 -15.78
N TRP A 171 6.23 1.64 -14.93
CA TRP A 171 7.60 1.94 -15.30
C TRP A 171 8.49 0.75 -14.93
N PRO A 172 8.87 -0.09 -15.90
CA PRO A 172 9.65 -1.29 -15.63
C PRO A 172 11.11 -0.95 -15.30
N ALA A 173 11.62 -1.50 -14.20
CA ALA A 173 13.02 -1.27 -13.77
C ALA A 173 14.03 -1.73 -14.82
N ALA A 174 13.73 -2.83 -15.51
CA ALA A 174 14.57 -3.43 -16.54
C ALA A 174 14.68 -2.59 -17.82
N ARG A 175 13.78 -1.60 -18.01
CA ARG A 175 13.81 -0.67 -19.16
C ARG A 175 13.60 0.77 -18.67
N PRO A 176 14.60 1.37 -17.99
CA PRO A 176 14.54 2.75 -17.58
C PRO A 176 14.24 3.68 -18.76
N GLY A 177 13.45 4.73 -18.53
CA GLY A 177 13.05 5.67 -19.59
C GLY A 177 11.87 5.18 -20.44
N THR A 178 11.25 4.05 -20.09
CA THR A 178 9.99 3.59 -20.70
C THR A 178 8.83 3.64 -19.71
N VAL A 179 7.62 3.75 -20.24
CA VAL A 179 6.35 3.68 -19.51
C VAL A 179 5.37 2.85 -20.33
N GLU A 180 4.60 2.00 -19.68
CA GLU A 180 3.67 1.07 -20.30
C GLU A 180 2.26 1.31 -19.79
N VAL A 181 1.30 1.39 -20.71
CA VAL A 181 -0.12 1.29 -20.35
C VAL A 181 -0.42 -0.19 -20.13
N LEU A 182 -0.94 -0.53 -18.95
CA LEU A 182 -1.24 -1.91 -18.60
C LEU A 182 -2.57 -2.34 -19.20
N ASP A 183 -2.62 -3.58 -19.68
CA ASP A 183 -3.88 -4.26 -19.98
C ASP A 183 -4.58 -4.61 -18.66
N ALA A 184 -5.66 -3.89 -18.38
CA ALA A 184 -6.40 -3.84 -17.12
C ALA A 184 -7.80 -3.25 -17.38
N PRO A 185 -8.73 -3.30 -16.40
CA PRO A 185 -10.09 -2.81 -16.63
C PRO A 185 -10.10 -1.34 -17.08
N SER A 186 -11.04 -0.99 -17.97
CA SER A 186 -11.24 0.40 -18.39
C SER A 186 -11.50 1.28 -17.17
N THR A 187 -11.05 2.54 -17.20
CA THR A 187 -11.09 3.48 -16.06
C THR A 187 -10.24 3.06 -14.85
N GLY A 188 -9.37 2.05 -15.00
CA GLY A 188 -8.54 1.54 -13.92
C GLY A 188 -7.46 2.51 -13.46
N GLN A 189 -7.31 2.64 -12.15
CA GLN A 189 -6.14 3.20 -11.48
C GLN A 189 -5.42 2.09 -10.71
N THR A 190 -4.09 2.13 -10.66
CA THR A 190 -3.32 1.27 -9.73
C THR A 190 -3.34 1.91 -8.35
N ASP A 191 -3.43 1.09 -7.30
CA ASP A 191 -3.35 1.53 -5.91
C ASP A 191 -2.14 0.92 -5.18
N GLY A 192 -1.41 -0.02 -5.81
CA GLY A 192 -0.17 -0.56 -5.25
C GLY A 192 0.44 -1.69 -6.09
N ILE A 193 1.70 -2.02 -5.79
CA ILE A 193 2.44 -3.15 -6.37
C ILE A 193 3.14 -3.92 -5.25
N THR A 194 3.16 -5.23 -5.34
CA THR A 194 3.83 -6.10 -4.36
C THR A 194 5.18 -6.58 -4.87
N GLU A 195 5.98 -7.17 -3.98
CA GLU A 195 7.33 -7.67 -4.28
C GLU A 195 7.40 -8.69 -5.42
N ASP A 196 6.34 -9.49 -5.63
CA ASP A 196 6.30 -10.46 -6.73
C ASP A 196 5.87 -9.84 -8.07
N GLY A 197 5.54 -8.54 -8.09
CA GLY A 197 5.04 -7.82 -9.26
C GLY A 197 3.53 -7.86 -9.44
N THR A 198 2.78 -8.43 -8.49
CA THR A 198 1.31 -8.33 -8.49
C THR A 198 0.89 -6.89 -8.27
N ILE A 199 0.02 -6.37 -9.13
CA ILE A 199 -0.50 -5.01 -9.11
C ILE A 199 -1.96 -5.05 -8.68
N VAL A 200 -2.36 -4.17 -7.79
CA VAL A 200 -3.77 -4.01 -7.39
C VAL A 200 -4.27 -2.64 -7.78
N GLY A 201 -5.59 -2.50 -7.89
CA GLY A 201 -6.18 -1.22 -8.20
C GLY A 201 -7.69 -1.18 -8.05
N THR A 202 -8.23 -0.04 -8.46
CA THR A 202 -9.66 0.25 -8.47
C THR A 202 -10.04 0.68 -9.89
N ALA A 203 -11.22 0.31 -10.35
CA ALA A 203 -11.80 0.73 -11.63
C ALA A 203 -13.28 1.10 -11.44
N GLY A 204 -13.91 1.64 -12.47
CA GLY A 204 -15.32 2.02 -12.44
C GLY A 204 -15.54 3.45 -11.95
N SER A 205 -16.81 3.78 -11.71
CA SER A 205 -17.19 5.13 -11.29
C SER A 205 -16.85 5.39 -9.81
N PHE A 206 -16.79 6.66 -9.43
CA PHE A 206 -16.59 7.04 -8.03
C PHE A 206 -17.66 6.48 -7.08
N THR A 207 -18.90 6.29 -7.55
CA THR A 207 -20.02 5.78 -6.74
C THR A 207 -20.12 4.25 -6.74
N THR A 208 -19.51 3.59 -7.71
CA THR A 208 -19.52 2.12 -7.86
C THR A 208 -18.12 1.62 -8.24
N PRO A 209 -17.11 1.79 -7.37
CA PRO A 209 -15.78 1.29 -7.63
C PRO A 209 -15.76 -0.24 -7.61
N THR A 210 -14.90 -0.83 -8.44
CA THR A 210 -14.61 -2.26 -8.49
C THR A 210 -13.11 -2.48 -8.27
N GLY A 211 -12.76 -3.24 -7.25
CA GLY A 211 -11.38 -3.62 -6.98
C GLY A 211 -10.89 -4.65 -8.00
N TRP A 212 -9.61 -4.58 -8.36
CA TRP A 212 -9.00 -5.55 -9.27
C TRP A 212 -7.57 -5.88 -8.84
N VAL A 213 -7.11 -7.05 -9.28
CA VAL A 213 -5.72 -7.48 -9.18
C VAL A 213 -5.25 -8.01 -10.52
N ARG A 214 -4.01 -7.67 -10.87
CA ARG A 214 -3.30 -8.15 -12.05
C ARG A 214 -2.05 -8.91 -11.62
N THR A 215 -1.98 -10.18 -11.98
CA THR A 215 -0.81 -11.01 -11.68
C THR A 215 0.39 -10.62 -12.55
N PRO A 216 1.62 -11.06 -12.20
CA PRO A 216 2.80 -10.84 -13.04
C PRO A 216 2.66 -11.44 -14.45
N ALA A 217 1.88 -12.52 -14.58
CA ALA A 217 1.55 -13.15 -15.86
C ALA A 217 0.54 -12.35 -16.70
N GLY A 218 -0.04 -11.28 -16.14
CA GLY A 218 -0.99 -10.41 -16.82
C GLY A 218 -2.46 -10.82 -16.67
N GLU A 219 -2.75 -11.86 -15.90
CA GLU A 219 -4.14 -12.23 -15.58
C GLU A 219 -4.78 -11.17 -14.68
N VAL A 220 -5.95 -10.69 -15.07
CA VAL A 220 -6.74 -9.71 -14.33
C VAL A 220 -7.96 -10.39 -13.74
N ARG A 221 -8.23 -10.14 -12.46
CA ARG A 221 -9.43 -10.62 -11.77
C ARG A 221 -9.95 -9.60 -10.76
N GLU A 222 -11.23 -9.71 -10.44
CA GLU A 222 -11.87 -8.84 -9.46
C GLU A 222 -11.38 -9.13 -8.03
N LEU A 223 -11.25 -8.06 -7.23
CA LEU A 223 -11.11 -8.10 -5.78
C LEU A 223 -12.39 -7.58 -5.14
N THR A 224 -13.22 -8.49 -4.65
CA THR A 224 -14.53 -8.18 -4.06
C THR A 224 -14.81 -9.09 -2.87
N VAL A 225 -15.99 -8.94 -2.25
CA VAL A 225 -16.50 -9.90 -1.24
C VAL A 225 -17.93 -10.29 -1.59
N PRO A 226 -18.40 -11.49 -1.19
CA PRO A 226 -19.77 -11.91 -1.48
C PRO A 226 -20.81 -10.88 -1.01
N GLY A 227 -21.68 -10.45 -1.93
CA GLY A 227 -22.74 -9.47 -1.64
C GLY A 227 -22.34 -8.00 -1.68
N ALA A 228 -21.06 -7.68 -1.97
CA ALA A 228 -20.65 -6.30 -2.14
C ALA A 228 -21.27 -5.66 -3.39
N ARG A 229 -21.72 -4.41 -3.25
CA ARG A 229 -22.17 -3.53 -4.34
C ARG A 229 -21.00 -2.80 -5.00
N SER A 230 -19.96 -2.50 -4.21
CA SER A 230 -18.73 -1.89 -4.67
C SER A 230 -17.56 -2.27 -3.78
N ALA A 231 -16.35 -2.19 -4.33
CA ALA A 231 -15.10 -2.48 -3.64
C ALA A 231 -14.03 -1.49 -4.11
N ARG A 232 -13.33 -0.85 -3.16
CA ARG A 232 -12.21 0.04 -3.45
C ARG A 232 -10.95 -0.49 -2.80
N VAL A 233 -9.87 -0.54 -3.57
CA VAL A 233 -8.53 -0.89 -3.10
C VAL A 233 -7.79 0.39 -2.73
N LEU A 234 -6.94 0.32 -1.70
CA LEU A 234 -6.16 1.46 -1.20
C LEU A 234 -4.65 1.18 -1.15
N GLY A 235 -4.23 -0.09 -1.25
CA GLY A 235 -2.83 -0.48 -1.19
C GLY A 235 -2.64 -1.99 -1.15
N ALA A 236 -1.40 -2.45 -1.30
CA ALA A 236 -1.03 -3.86 -1.21
C ALA A 236 0.38 -4.08 -0.67
N GLY A 237 0.59 -5.24 -0.04
CA GLY A 237 1.88 -5.68 0.48
C GLY A 237 1.91 -7.19 0.68
N GLY A 238 2.98 -7.83 0.21
CA GLY A 238 3.07 -9.29 0.13
C GLY A 238 1.88 -9.91 -0.61
N ARG A 239 1.16 -10.82 0.03
CA ARG A 239 -0.06 -11.46 -0.54
C ARG A 239 -1.36 -10.71 -0.26
N TYR A 240 -1.29 -9.54 0.37
CA TYR A 240 -2.46 -8.83 0.89
C TYR A 240 -2.74 -7.57 0.11
N ALA A 241 -4.03 -7.25 0.00
CA ALA A 241 -4.52 -5.94 -0.41
C ALA A 241 -5.46 -5.41 0.69
N ILE A 242 -5.58 -4.10 0.80
CA ILE A 242 -6.48 -3.44 1.76
C ILE A 242 -7.39 -2.46 1.07
N GLY A 243 -8.53 -2.19 1.70
CA GLY A 243 -9.52 -1.26 1.18
C GLY A 243 -10.85 -1.36 1.91
N TRP A 244 -11.91 -0.98 1.22
CA TRP A 244 -13.26 -1.03 1.77
C TRP A 244 -14.27 -1.55 0.76
N VAL A 245 -15.40 -2.05 1.27
CA VAL A 245 -16.53 -2.54 0.48
C VAL A 245 -17.84 -1.92 0.95
N ASP A 246 -18.77 -1.69 0.03
CA ASP A 246 -20.16 -1.36 0.33
C ASP A 246 -21.01 -2.64 0.27
N LEU A 247 -21.59 -3.05 1.39
CA LEU A 247 -22.50 -4.20 1.49
C LEU A 247 -23.99 -3.80 1.42
N GLY A 248 -24.27 -2.54 1.09
CA GLY A 248 -25.61 -1.97 1.00
C GLY A 248 -26.22 -1.49 2.32
N GLY A 249 -25.42 -1.44 3.38
CA GLY A 249 -25.77 -0.84 4.67
C GLY A 249 -25.43 0.66 4.73
N PRO A 250 -25.60 1.31 5.90
CA PRO A 250 -25.28 2.73 6.07
C PRO A 250 -23.78 3.03 6.08
N ASN A 251 -22.93 2.01 6.26
CA ASN A 251 -21.48 2.15 6.42
C ASN A 251 -20.74 1.20 5.48
N THR A 252 -19.57 1.63 5.01
CA THR A 252 -18.60 0.75 4.35
C THR A 252 -17.89 -0.13 5.38
N VAL A 253 -17.38 -1.28 4.91
CA VAL A 253 -16.61 -2.20 5.74
C VAL A 253 -15.17 -2.20 5.27
N ASN A 254 -14.24 -1.86 6.17
CA ASN A 254 -12.82 -2.00 5.93
C ASN A 254 -12.46 -3.48 5.84
N VAL A 255 -11.71 -3.87 4.80
CA VAL A 255 -11.37 -5.27 4.53
C VAL A 255 -9.90 -5.40 4.14
N ARG A 256 -9.36 -6.59 4.42
CA ARG A 256 -8.09 -7.07 3.89
C ARG A 256 -8.36 -8.32 3.06
N TRP A 257 -7.97 -8.27 1.80
CA TRP A 257 -8.00 -9.42 0.90
C TRP A 257 -6.67 -10.16 0.93
N ASP A 258 -6.74 -11.47 0.78
CA ASP A 258 -5.64 -12.30 0.29
C ASP A 258 -5.79 -12.41 -1.23
N HIS A 259 -4.94 -11.69 -1.96
CA HIS A 259 -5.02 -11.61 -3.42
C HIS A 259 -4.50 -12.86 -4.13
N THR A 260 -4.13 -13.91 -3.40
CA THR A 260 -3.81 -15.21 -4.02
C THR A 260 -4.99 -16.18 -3.94
N SER A 261 -5.74 -16.17 -2.83
CA SER A 261 -6.87 -17.08 -2.60
C SER A 261 -8.24 -16.44 -2.88
N GLY A 262 -8.30 -15.11 -2.94
CA GLY A 262 -9.56 -14.36 -3.00
C GLY A 262 -10.27 -14.26 -1.65
N ALA A 263 -9.73 -14.87 -0.57
CA ALA A 263 -10.31 -14.76 0.76
C ALA A 263 -10.23 -13.32 1.28
N SER A 264 -11.20 -12.94 2.13
CA SER A 264 -11.23 -11.62 2.75
C SER A 264 -11.50 -11.71 4.26
N VAL A 265 -11.01 -10.71 4.99
CA VAL A 265 -11.23 -10.56 6.43
C VAL A 265 -11.62 -9.12 6.71
N GLY A 266 -12.70 -8.92 7.48
CA GLY A 266 -13.07 -7.61 7.98
C GLY A 266 -12.03 -7.05 8.95
N LEU A 267 -11.74 -5.76 8.84
CA LEU A 267 -10.84 -5.04 9.73
C LEU A 267 -11.63 -4.36 10.86
N ASP A 268 -10.92 -3.86 11.87
CA ASP A 268 -11.53 -3.11 12.97
C ASP A 268 -12.31 -1.89 12.41
N PRO A 269 -13.60 -1.72 12.73
CA PRO A 269 -14.40 -0.61 12.21
C PRO A 269 -13.96 0.76 12.75
N ARG A 270 -13.04 0.82 13.72
CA ARG A 270 -12.51 2.06 14.30
C ARG A 270 -11.37 2.68 13.49
N PHE A 271 -11.02 2.13 12.33
CA PHE A 271 -10.18 2.84 11.36
C PHE A 271 -11.01 3.88 10.63
N ASP A 272 -10.60 5.16 10.72
CA ASP A 272 -11.23 6.23 9.94
C ASP A 272 -10.79 6.15 8.47
N TRP A 273 -9.55 5.70 8.22
CA TRP A 273 -9.03 5.35 6.90
C TRP A 273 -7.91 4.32 7.01
N LEU A 274 -7.62 3.61 5.93
CA LEU A 274 -6.50 2.68 5.80
C LEU A 274 -5.40 3.36 4.97
N THR A 275 -4.14 3.10 5.30
CA THR A 275 -3.02 3.67 4.54
C THR A 275 -2.09 2.60 3.97
N ASP A 276 -1.77 1.54 4.72
CA ASP A 276 -0.78 0.57 4.28
C ASP A 276 -0.94 -0.82 4.94
N VAL A 277 -0.37 -1.85 4.31
CA VAL A 277 -0.35 -3.23 4.77
C VAL A 277 1.00 -3.89 4.47
N ASN A 278 1.62 -4.52 5.48
CA ASN A 278 2.87 -5.25 5.26
C ASN A 278 2.65 -6.69 4.77
N ARG A 279 3.72 -7.42 4.44
CA ARG A 279 3.62 -8.79 3.92
C ARG A 279 3.02 -9.80 4.91
N HIS A 280 2.92 -9.44 6.18
CA HIS A 280 2.34 -10.25 7.24
C HIS A 280 0.85 -9.95 7.46
N GLY A 281 0.29 -9.04 6.65
CA GLY A 281 -1.11 -8.63 6.68
C GLY A 281 -1.42 -7.69 7.84
N VAL A 282 -0.41 -7.08 8.46
CA VAL A 282 -0.62 -6.06 9.49
C VAL A 282 -0.95 -4.76 8.78
N VAL A 283 -2.08 -4.15 9.14
CA VAL A 283 -2.64 -2.97 8.50
C VAL A 283 -2.45 -1.76 9.41
N VAL A 284 -2.11 -0.62 8.83
CA VAL A 284 -2.05 0.67 9.51
C VAL A 284 -2.97 1.68 8.84
N GLY A 285 -3.36 2.70 9.62
CA GLY A 285 -4.21 3.78 9.16
C GLY A 285 -4.69 4.62 10.33
N SER A 286 -4.98 5.90 10.08
CA SER A 286 -5.30 6.88 11.13
C SER A 286 -4.26 6.80 12.27
N ASN A 287 -4.67 6.56 13.51
CA ASN A 287 -3.78 6.37 14.65
C ASN A 287 -3.72 4.91 15.13
N ARG A 288 -3.92 3.92 14.23
CA ARG A 288 -4.10 2.52 14.60
C ARG A 288 -3.23 1.57 13.79
N ILE A 289 -2.98 0.41 14.41
CA ILE A 289 -2.42 -0.79 13.79
C ILE A 289 -3.34 -1.96 14.06
N SER A 290 -3.53 -2.86 13.11
CA SER A 290 -4.43 -4.01 13.25
C SER A 290 -3.90 -5.27 12.59
N ARG A 291 -4.30 -6.41 13.15
CA ARG A 291 -4.23 -7.72 12.51
C ARG A 291 -5.62 -8.37 12.57
N GLY A 292 -6.36 -8.29 11.48
CA GLY A 292 -7.76 -8.73 11.43
C GLY A 292 -8.70 -7.72 12.11
N THR A 293 -9.59 -8.19 12.98
CA THR A 293 -10.61 -7.36 13.64
C THR A 293 -10.12 -6.66 14.91
N SER A 294 -8.88 -6.95 15.36
CA SER A 294 -8.31 -6.38 16.58
C SER A 294 -7.29 -5.30 16.24
N SER A 295 -7.56 -4.06 16.67
CA SER A 295 -6.60 -2.94 16.55
C SER A 295 -6.09 -2.42 17.89
N VAL A 296 -4.91 -1.79 17.84
CA VAL A 296 -4.28 -1.05 18.92
C VAL A 296 -4.09 0.40 18.47
N VAL A 297 -4.33 1.35 19.38
CA VAL A 297 -4.05 2.77 19.15
C VAL A 297 -2.56 3.03 19.34
N LEU A 298 -1.95 3.68 18.37
CA LEU A 298 -0.56 4.11 18.43
C LEU A 298 -0.39 5.22 19.50
N PRO A 299 0.59 5.10 20.41
CA PRO A 299 0.81 6.11 21.43
C PRO A 299 1.38 7.41 20.84
N GLY A 300 1.21 8.50 21.57
CA GLY A 300 1.70 9.83 21.19
C GLY A 300 0.58 10.86 20.94
N GLY A 301 -0.67 10.43 20.88
CA GLY A 301 -1.84 11.32 20.89
C GLY A 301 -2.21 11.81 22.30
N GLY A 302 -2.97 12.89 22.38
CA GLY A 302 -3.45 13.50 23.63
C GLY A 302 -4.18 14.82 23.38
N THR A 303 -4.44 15.60 24.45
CA THR A 303 -5.07 16.92 24.32
C THR A 303 -4.21 17.85 23.46
N GLY A 304 -4.75 18.31 22.33
CA GLY A 304 -4.05 19.18 21.39
C GLY A 304 -2.95 18.50 20.57
N VAL A 305 -2.82 17.16 20.65
CA VAL A 305 -1.82 16.38 19.93
C VAL A 305 -2.48 15.19 19.26
N SER A 306 -2.33 15.07 17.94
CA SER A 306 -2.77 13.90 17.17
C SER A 306 -1.59 13.18 16.55
N VAL A 307 -1.75 11.90 16.26
CA VAL A 307 -0.76 11.11 15.51
C VAL A 307 -1.44 10.46 14.31
N GLY A 308 -0.69 10.26 13.24
CA GLY A 308 -1.12 9.55 12.05
C GLY A 308 -0.05 8.56 11.60
N ALA A 309 -0.45 7.33 11.27
CA ALA A 309 0.38 6.35 10.60
C ALA A 309 0.18 6.46 9.09
N ASN A 310 1.30 6.39 8.36
CA ASN A 310 1.31 6.45 6.90
C ASN A 310 1.71 5.08 6.32
N ALA A 311 2.79 4.47 6.81
CA ALA A 311 3.32 3.22 6.25
C ALA A 311 3.85 2.25 7.32
N ILE A 312 3.96 0.97 6.97
CA ILE A 312 4.41 -0.12 7.84
C ILE A 312 5.36 -1.07 7.10
N SER A 313 6.51 -1.32 7.72
CA SER A 313 7.50 -2.30 7.24
C SER A 313 7.18 -3.73 7.71
N ASP A 314 7.87 -4.73 7.13
CA ASP A 314 7.66 -6.13 7.46
C ASP A 314 8.16 -6.51 8.86
N ASN A 315 9.10 -5.75 9.41
CA ASN A 315 9.60 -5.95 10.77
C ASN A 315 8.75 -5.22 11.83
N GLY A 316 7.62 -4.61 11.45
CA GLY A 316 6.66 -3.97 12.35
C GLY A 316 7.02 -2.53 12.73
N ILE A 317 8.00 -1.90 12.08
CA ILE A 317 8.22 -0.46 12.22
C ILE A 317 7.11 0.26 11.43
N VAL A 318 6.39 1.14 12.12
CA VAL A 318 5.39 2.04 11.53
C VAL A 318 5.98 3.45 11.46
N VAL A 319 5.72 4.18 10.39
CA VAL A 319 6.11 5.59 10.24
C VAL A 319 4.90 6.49 10.02
N GLY A 320 5.07 7.76 10.32
CA GLY A 320 4.02 8.74 10.14
C GLY A 320 4.39 10.09 10.74
N PHE A 321 3.40 10.74 11.34
CA PHE A 321 3.54 12.07 11.90
C PHE A 321 2.88 12.22 13.27
N GLN A 322 3.37 13.21 14.01
CA GLN A 322 2.71 13.78 15.19
C GLN A 322 2.38 15.24 14.88
N ARG A 323 1.12 15.64 15.12
CA ARG A 323 0.62 17.00 14.91
C ARG A 323 0.27 17.62 16.26
N GLY A 324 1.09 18.59 16.67
CA GLY A 324 0.82 19.51 17.79
C GLY A 324 0.87 20.96 17.30
N THR A 325 1.75 21.78 17.87
CA THR A 325 2.04 23.14 17.34
C THR A 325 2.73 23.12 15.97
N ARG A 326 3.34 21.98 15.63
CA ARG A 326 3.95 21.66 14.33
C ARG A 326 3.67 20.20 13.97
N ILE A 327 3.89 19.86 12.71
CA ILE A 327 3.88 18.46 12.26
C ILE A 327 5.32 17.96 12.26
N SER A 328 5.58 16.88 13.01
CA SER A 328 6.91 16.26 13.11
C SER A 328 6.87 14.78 12.72
N PRO A 329 7.90 14.27 12.02
CA PRO A 329 7.99 12.89 11.61
C PRO A 329 8.33 12.00 12.80
N VAL A 330 7.68 10.84 12.87
CA VAL A 330 7.84 9.89 13.96
C VAL A 330 7.87 8.46 13.42
N ARG A 331 8.37 7.55 14.24
CA ARG A 331 8.26 6.10 14.03
C ARG A 331 7.79 5.40 15.28
N TRP A 332 7.06 4.30 15.13
CA TRP A 332 6.71 3.38 16.20
C TRP A 332 7.44 2.06 16.01
N THR A 333 7.89 1.48 17.12
CA THR A 333 8.62 0.20 17.14
C THR A 333 8.07 -0.70 18.24
N GLY A 334 8.20 -2.01 18.09
CA GLY A 334 7.69 -2.97 19.08
C GLY A 334 6.16 -3.09 19.10
N CYS A 335 5.53 -2.67 18.00
CA CYS A 335 4.22 -3.18 17.58
C CYS A 335 4.39 -4.61 17.02
#